data_AF-A0A850BEU4-F1
#
_entry.id   AF-A0A850BEU4-F1
#
_cell.length_a   1.000
_cell.length_b   1.000
_cell.length_c   1.000
_cell.angle_alpha   90.00
_cell.angle_beta   90.00
_cell.angle_gamma   90.00
#
_symmetry.space_group_name_H-M   'P 1'
#
loop_
_entity.id
_entity.type
_entity.pdbx_description
1 polymer ?
#
loop_
_entity_poly.entity_id
_entity_poly.type
_entity_poly.pdbx_seq_one_letter_code
_entity_poly.pdbx_strand_id
1 'polypeptide(L)'
;MAPKPNLDKPAEKDKPKDAGKPDAGAPTDAGAPTDAGSALPQGHPPVGMPEGHPPVGERPRRAAPPGHGEMMNQPPEDMVADDPSLPPGALVVTVRDVEDRPVPRAPIKLAILHQSVARGDTREELTRTADDSGVVRFEGLTVGSASQYRVITTNGPGSFSLGPFALGAERGKNAVIHVYEVSTSIDEVLVGMQAAVYVSLREDSLSVEHLFSVFNLGPVAWVPNVTVALPEGFKAFNKPDNAEEGVHFAEVKDTGAVLRGTVGPGRHDATFRYQVPLENSEKQTISIGLPPRVAQARVMIEASRKMGVEVPGFPPAQRDQNRDGKRILVTGKQVSREEGGLRRLEITITGLPTQGYGRWVAVVLAVTALAGGGAFMYMRRGKEDELDEETREDLLEARDALLDEIAELERAHRRGDVGPKTYRRIKNALLDSLARIVAMVETKGAPSTAAPAPEAAAKTPAKRPPRKQARGAGAEGPRKST
;
A
#
# COMPACT_ATOMS: atom_id res chain seq x y z
N MET A 1 10.82 4.37 -65.95
CA MET A 1 12.25 4.55 -65.62
C MET A 1 12.49 4.02 -64.22
N ALA A 2 13.33 2.97 -64.13
CA ALA A 2 13.96 2.36 -62.95
C ALA A 2 13.09 1.91 -61.75
N PRO A 3 12.86 0.59 -61.57
CA PRO A 3 12.44 0.02 -60.29
C PRO A 3 13.62 -0.09 -59.32
N LYS A 4 13.40 0.26 -58.06
CA LYS A 4 14.37 0.14 -56.96
C LYS A 4 14.58 -1.35 -56.59
N PRO A 5 15.82 -1.76 -56.23
CA PRO A 5 16.12 -3.15 -55.90
C PRO A 5 15.60 -3.54 -54.52
N ASN A 6 14.98 -4.71 -54.47
CA ASN A 6 14.46 -5.40 -53.30
C ASN A 6 15.63 -6.20 -52.69
N LEU A 7 16.09 -5.82 -51.51
CA LEU A 7 17.16 -6.50 -50.77
C LEU A 7 16.60 -6.99 -49.43
N ASP A 8 17.06 -8.19 -49.08
CA ASP A 8 17.01 -8.87 -47.78
C ASP A 8 15.78 -9.71 -47.43
N LYS A 9 15.82 -10.95 -47.96
CA LYS A 9 15.31 -12.15 -47.28
C LYS A 9 16.03 -12.37 -45.94
N PRO A 10 15.34 -12.60 -44.82
CA PRO A 10 15.96 -13.15 -43.63
C PRO A 10 16.23 -14.65 -43.79
N ALA A 11 17.43 -15.05 -43.40
CA ALA A 11 17.93 -16.41 -43.41
C ALA A 11 17.08 -17.38 -42.56
N GLU A 12 16.77 -18.51 -43.17
CA GLU A 12 16.32 -19.75 -42.57
C GLU A 12 17.41 -20.22 -41.58
N LYS A 13 17.11 -20.15 -40.27
CA LYS A 13 17.99 -20.65 -39.21
C LYS A 13 17.51 -22.01 -38.73
N ASP A 14 18.48 -22.91 -38.71
CA ASP A 14 18.41 -24.32 -38.37
C ASP A 14 17.62 -24.64 -37.10
N LYS A 15 16.76 -25.66 -37.23
CA LYS A 15 16.16 -26.42 -36.13
C LYS A 15 17.25 -27.18 -35.36
N PRO A 16 17.38 -27.02 -34.04
CA PRO A 16 18.08 -27.99 -33.22
C PRO A 16 17.22 -29.25 -33.06
N LYS A 17 17.87 -30.40 -33.26
CA LYS A 17 17.37 -31.76 -33.07
C LYS A 17 17.06 -32.04 -31.60
N ASP A 18 16.10 -32.96 -31.42
CA ASP A 18 15.74 -33.68 -30.19
C ASP A 18 16.89 -33.82 -29.19
N ALA A 19 16.69 -33.26 -28.00
CA ALA A 19 17.37 -33.66 -26.78
C ALA A 19 16.33 -34.24 -25.82
N GLY A 20 16.64 -35.43 -25.29
CA GLY A 20 15.70 -36.38 -24.72
C GLY A 20 14.92 -35.92 -23.49
N LYS A 21 13.75 -36.54 -23.34
CA LYS A 21 12.90 -36.50 -22.15
C LYS A 21 13.67 -36.97 -20.90
N PRO A 22 13.68 -36.19 -19.81
CA PRO A 22 13.82 -36.74 -18.48
C PRO A 22 12.47 -37.34 -18.06
N ASP A 23 12.55 -38.60 -17.62
CA ASP A 23 11.49 -39.37 -17.00
C ASP A 23 11.05 -38.69 -15.70
N ALA A 24 9.85 -38.11 -15.69
CA ALA A 24 9.26 -37.47 -14.52
C ALA A 24 8.34 -38.46 -13.82
N GLY A 25 8.73 -38.82 -12.60
CA GLY A 25 8.04 -39.77 -11.75
C GLY A 25 6.54 -39.45 -11.57
N ALA A 26 5.79 -40.54 -11.46
CA ALA A 26 4.35 -40.56 -11.23
C ALA A 26 3.95 -39.75 -9.98
N PRO A 27 2.97 -38.83 -10.07
CA PRO A 27 2.28 -38.34 -8.90
C PRO A 27 1.35 -39.43 -8.39
N THR A 28 1.53 -39.78 -7.12
CA THR A 28 0.62 -40.63 -6.36
C THR A 28 -0.78 -40.01 -6.32
N ASP A 29 -1.74 -40.86 -6.63
CA ASP A 29 -3.18 -40.75 -6.49
C ASP A 29 -3.62 -39.94 -5.26
N ALA A 30 -4.19 -38.76 -5.50
CA ALA A 30 -4.81 -37.92 -4.49
C ALA A 30 -6.31 -37.82 -4.79
N GLY A 31 -7.03 -38.75 -4.17
CA GLY A 31 -8.40 -38.67 -3.65
C GLY A 31 -9.40 -37.72 -4.31
N ALA A 32 -10.42 -38.32 -4.93
CA ALA A 32 -11.70 -37.67 -5.25
C ALA A 32 -12.38 -37.06 -4.01
N PRO A 33 -13.16 -35.97 -4.17
CA PRO A 33 -13.97 -35.43 -3.09
C PRO A 33 -15.24 -36.28 -2.90
N THR A 34 -15.38 -36.89 -1.72
CA THR A 34 -16.65 -37.47 -1.27
C THR A 34 -17.45 -36.41 -0.51
N ASP A 35 -18.63 -36.09 -1.04
CA ASP A 35 -19.76 -35.54 -0.28
C ASP A 35 -20.16 -36.49 0.86
N ALA A 36 -20.52 -35.90 2.01
CA ALA A 36 -21.54 -36.33 2.99
C ALA A 36 -21.11 -36.07 4.44
N GLY A 37 -22.04 -35.49 5.21
CA GLY A 37 -21.86 -35.03 6.58
C GLY A 37 -21.23 -36.06 7.52
N SER A 38 -20.10 -35.70 8.10
CA SER A 38 -19.51 -36.43 9.20
C SER A 38 -20.22 -36.04 10.50
N ALA A 39 -20.90 -37.04 11.09
CA ALA A 39 -21.31 -37.01 12.48
C ALA A 39 -20.09 -36.75 13.38
N LEU A 40 -20.30 -35.97 14.44
CA LEU A 40 -19.27 -35.68 15.44
C LEU A 40 -18.72 -36.98 16.07
N PRO A 41 -17.42 -37.03 16.42
CA PRO A 41 -16.78 -38.21 16.99
C PRO A 41 -17.44 -38.63 18.31
N GLN A 42 -17.56 -39.94 18.50
CA GLN A 42 -18.19 -40.57 19.65
C GLN A 42 -17.35 -40.31 20.92
N GLY A 43 -17.85 -39.45 21.81
CA GLY A 43 -17.14 -39.08 23.05
C GLY A 43 -17.31 -37.63 23.53
N HIS A 44 -18.03 -36.78 22.80
CA HIS A 44 -18.36 -35.44 23.29
C HIS A 44 -19.38 -35.51 24.45
N PRO A 45 -19.12 -34.88 25.61
CA PRO A 45 -20.09 -34.81 26.68
C PRO A 45 -21.33 -34.05 26.19
N PRO A 46 -22.55 -34.48 26.55
CA PRO A 46 -23.76 -33.75 26.19
C PRO A 46 -23.69 -32.35 26.82
N VAL A 47 -23.73 -31.32 25.97
CA VAL A 47 -23.94 -29.94 26.42
C VAL A 47 -25.41 -29.80 26.80
N GLY A 48 -25.77 -30.33 27.98
CA GLY A 48 -27.05 -30.05 28.61
C GLY A 48 -27.09 -28.59 28.99
N MET A 49 -27.99 -27.81 28.37
CA MET A 49 -28.28 -26.48 28.88
C MET A 49 -28.82 -26.60 30.32
N PRO A 50 -28.41 -25.70 31.24
CA PRO A 50 -28.86 -25.74 32.63
C PRO A 50 -30.38 -25.66 32.75
N GLU A 51 -30.96 -26.49 33.63
CA GLU A 51 -32.38 -26.45 33.99
C GLU A 51 -32.73 -25.07 34.57
N GLY A 52 -33.66 -24.37 33.91
CA GLY A 52 -34.06 -23.01 34.29
C GLY A 52 -34.52 -22.12 33.14
N HIS A 53 -34.35 -22.55 31.88
CA HIS A 53 -34.94 -21.83 30.76
C HIS A 53 -36.46 -22.11 30.67
N PRO A 54 -37.32 -21.09 30.69
CA PRO A 54 -38.75 -21.29 30.50
C PRO A 54 -39.01 -21.97 29.16
N PRO A 55 -39.99 -22.89 29.07
CA PRO A 55 -40.32 -23.52 27.80
C PRO A 55 -40.65 -22.42 26.79
N VAL A 56 -39.97 -22.45 25.64
CA VAL A 56 -40.34 -21.64 24.49
C VAL A 56 -41.63 -22.26 23.95
N GLY A 57 -42.75 -21.92 24.59
CA GLY A 57 -44.07 -22.28 24.12
C GLY A 57 -44.21 -21.79 22.69
N GLU A 58 -44.68 -22.66 21.81
CA GLU A 58 -45.10 -22.33 20.44
C GLU A 58 -46.02 -21.12 20.50
N ARG A 59 -45.45 -19.92 20.30
CA ARG A 59 -46.26 -18.73 20.10
C ARG A 59 -47.04 -18.98 18.82
N PRO A 60 -48.39 -18.88 18.83
CA PRO A 60 -49.14 -18.92 17.59
C PRO A 60 -48.52 -17.89 16.65
N ARG A 61 -48.19 -18.31 15.42
CA ARG A 61 -47.69 -17.44 14.36
C ARG A 61 -48.72 -16.34 14.15
N ARG A 62 -48.58 -15.26 14.90
CA ARG A 62 -49.31 -14.02 14.69
C ARG A 62 -48.82 -13.55 13.33
N ALA A 63 -49.73 -13.57 12.34
CA ALA A 63 -49.48 -13.05 11.02
C ALA A 63 -48.74 -11.71 11.18
N ALA A 64 -47.54 -11.63 10.61
CA ALA A 64 -46.80 -10.39 10.55
C ALA A 64 -47.76 -9.35 9.94
N PRO A 65 -47.99 -8.20 10.60
CA PRO A 65 -48.76 -7.14 9.96
C PRO A 65 -48.10 -6.83 8.60
N PRO A 66 -48.88 -6.61 7.53
CA PRO A 66 -48.36 -6.14 6.26
C PRO A 66 -47.85 -4.70 6.48
N GLY A 67 -46.64 -4.60 7.00
CA GLY A 67 -45.99 -3.36 7.35
C GLY A 67 -45.42 -2.73 6.10
N HIS A 68 -45.87 -1.50 5.85
CA HIS A 68 -45.36 -0.51 4.91
C HIS A 68 -43.83 -0.34 4.96
N GLY A 69 -43.08 -1.29 4.42
CA GLY A 69 -41.73 -1.04 3.96
C GLY A 69 -41.85 -0.46 2.56
N GLU A 70 -41.84 0.88 2.45
CA GLU A 70 -41.42 1.53 1.21
C GLU A 70 -40.20 0.76 0.71
N MET A 71 -40.32 0.23 -0.51
CA MET A 71 -39.26 -0.46 -1.20
C MET A 71 -38.10 0.53 -1.28
N MET A 72 -37.16 0.45 -0.33
CA MET A 72 -35.86 1.07 -0.51
C MET A 72 -35.36 0.50 -1.82
N ASN A 73 -35.30 1.34 -2.86
CA ASN A 73 -34.87 0.99 -4.21
C ASN A 73 -33.55 0.23 -4.10
N GLN A 74 -33.62 -1.11 -4.06
CA GLN A 74 -32.44 -1.94 -4.12
C GLN A 74 -31.96 -1.80 -5.54
N PRO A 75 -30.75 -1.27 -5.76
CA PRO A 75 -30.25 -1.13 -7.11
C PRO A 75 -30.17 -2.52 -7.75
N PRO A 76 -30.45 -2.63 -9.06
CA PRO A 76 -30.22 -3.87 -9.78
C PRO A 76 -28.81 -4.39 -9.51
N GLU A 77 -28.70 -5.69 -9.23
CA GLU A 77 -27.41 -6.30 -8.96
C GLU A 77 -26.70 -6.63 -10.27
N ASP A 78 -25.45 -6.19 -10.35
CA ASP A 78 -24.51 -6.65 -11.36
C ASP A 78 -24.27 -8.16 -11.23
N MET A 79 -24.23 -8.88 -12.34
CA MET A 79 -24.19 -10.33 -12.33
C MET A 79 -23.18 -10.88 -13.33
N VAL A 80 -22.50 -11.96 -12.94
CA VAL A 80 -21.69 -12.80 -13.82
C VAL A 80 -22.09 -14.26 -13.59
N ALA A 81 -22.66 -14.90 -14.61
CA ALA A 81 -23.16 -16.27 -14.53
C ALA A 81 -22.58 -17.13 -15.67
N ASP A 82 -22.44 -18.43 -15.42
CA ASP A 82 -22.13 -19.40 -16.49
C ASP A 82 -23.34 -19.57 -17.40
N ASP A 83 -23.09 -19.59 -18.71
CA ASP A 83 -24.11 -19.76 -19.73
C ASP A 83 -23.81 -21.03 -20.55
N PRO A 84 -24.58 -22.12 -20.38
CA PRO A 84 -24.38 -23.35 -21.13
C PRO A 84 -24.54 -23.23 -22.64
N SER A 85 -25.20 -22.17 -23.13
CA SER A 85 -25.31 -21.92 -24.57
C SER A 85 -24.04 -21.32 -25.18
N LEU A 86 -23.11 -20.84 -24.34
CA LEU A 86 -21.86 -20.24 -24.77
C LEU A 86 -20.70 -21.24 -24.68
N PRO A 87 -19.85 -21.34 -25.73
CA PRO A 87 -18.67 -22.20 -25.68
C PRO A 87 -17.65 -21.67 -24.67
N PRO A 88 -16.72 -22.52 -24.17
CA PRO A 88 -15.60 -22.08 -23.35
C PRO A 88 -14.81 -20.94 -24.00
N GLY A 89 -14.37 -19.98 -23.20
CA GLY A 89 -13.65 -18.79 -23.69
C GLY A 89 -14.54 -17.75 -24.39
N ALA A 90 -15.87 -17.90 -24.35
CA ALA A 90 -16.81 -16.86 -24.74
C ALA A 90 -17.32 -16.07 -23.54
N LEU A 91 -17.44 -14.75 -23.71
CA LEU A 91 -18.04 -13.85 -22.75
C LEU A 91 -19.05 -12.95 -23.49
N VAL A 92 -20.30 -12.98 -23.07
CA VAL A 92 -21.33 -12.03 -23.50
C VAL A 92 -21.53 -11.02 -22.38
N VAL A 93 -21.47 -9.73 -22.71
CA VAL A 93 -21.71 -8.63 -21.79
C VAL A 93 -22.96 -7.89 -22.24
N THR A 94 -23.90 -7.70 -21.34
CA THR A 94 -25.11 -6.90 -21.52
C THR A 94 -25.03 -5.66 -20.65
N VAL A 95 -25.23 -4.48 -21.23
CA VAL A 95 -25.27 -3.20 -20.51
C VAL A 95 -26.71 -2.77 -20.32
N ARG A 96 -27.08 -2.49 -19.07
CA ARG A 96 -28.44 -2.08 -18.70
C ARG A 96 -28.46 -0.78 -17.91
N ASP A 97 -29.58 -0.08 -17.96
CA ASP A 97 -29.83 1.08 -17.09
C ASP A 97 -30.45 0.66 -15.75
N VAL A 98 -30.80 1.63 -14.90
CA VAL A 98 -31.41 1.40 -13.59
C VAL A 98 -32.83 0.81 -13.66
N GLU A 99 -33.49 0.92 -14.82
CA GLU A 99 -34.79 0.29 -15.10
C GLU A 99 -34.66 -1.03 -15.87
N ASP A 100 -33.47 -1.64 -15.87
CA ASP A 100 -33.17 -2.91 -16.55
C ASP A 100 -33.31 -2.85 -18.09
N ARG A 101 -33.37 -1.65 -18.68
CA ARG A 101 -33.47 -1.48 -20.13
C ARG A 101 -32.07 -1.53 -20.75
N PRO A 102 -31.92 -2.10 -21.96
CA PRO A 102 -30.64 -2.17 -22.63
C PRO A 102 -30.11 -0.78 -22.99
N VAL A 103 -28.81 -0.56 -22.78
CA VAL A 103 -28.12 0.68 -23.16
C VAL A 103 -27.40 0.49 -24.48
N PRO A 104 -27.96 0.97 -25.61
CA PRO A 104 -27.40 0.73 -26.92
C PRO A 104 -26.04 1.43 -27.07
N ARG A 105 -25.12 0.80 -27.82
CA ARG A 105 -23.85 1.41 -28.22
C ARG A 105 -22.96 1.87 -27.06
N ALA A 106 -23.15 1.28 -25.87
CA ALA A 106 -22.28 1.51 -24.73
C ALA A 106 -20.84 1.06 -25.05
N PRO A 107 -19.81 1.88 -24.74
CA PRO A 107 -18.42 1.46 -24.88
C PRO A 107 -18.07 0.46 -23.78
N ILE A 108 -17.53 -0.70 -24.16
CA ILE A 108 -17.11 -1.75 -23.25
C ILE A 108 -15.62 -1.99 -23.38
N LYS A 109 -14.92 -1.90 -22.25
CA LYS A 109 -13.52 -2.28 -22.10
C LYS A 109 -13.45 -3.54 -21.25
N LEU A 110 -12.82 -4.58 -21.78
CA LEU A 110 -12.49 -5.81 -21.08
C LEU A 110 -11.01 -5.76 -20.70
N ALA A 111 -10.73 -5.55 -19.43
CA ALA A 111 -9.38 -5.66 -18.89
C ALA A 111 -9.07 -7.13 -18.55
N ILE A 112 -7.91 -7.60 -18.97
CA ILE A 112 -7.45 -8.98 -18.84
C ILE A 112 -6.15 -8.97 -18.04
N LEU A 113 -6.14 -9.66 -16.91
CA LEU A 113 -4.94 -9.88 -16.09
C LEU A 113 -4.51 -11.34 -16.23
N HIS A 114 -3.35 -11.56 -16.85
CA HIS A 114 -2.72 -12.87 -16.87
C HIS A 114 -1.70 -12.97 -15.73
N GLN A 115 -1.84 -13.98 -14.89
CA GLN A 115 -0.95 -14.27 -13.77
C GLN A 115 -0.04 -15.45 -14.12
N SER A 116 1.28 -15.24 -14.03
CA SER A 116 2.28 -16.27 -14.33
C SER A 116 3.44 -16.21 -13.34
N VAL A 117 3.76 -17.34 -12.70
CA VAL A 117 4.92 -17.46 -11.80
C VAL A 117 6.24 -17.19 -12.54
N ALA A 118 6.33 -17.62 -13.81
CA ALA A 118 7.57 -17.53 -14.58
C ALA A 118 7.76 -16.16 -15.25
N ARG A 119 6.68 -15.51 -15.68
CA ARG A 119 6.72 -14.26 -16.46
C ARG A 119 6.29 -13.03 -15.67
N GLY A 120 5.74 -13.21 -14.48
CA GLY A 120 5.04 -12.16 -13.74
C GLY A 120 3.66 -11.89 -14.31
N ASP A 121 3.01 -10.85 -13.77
CA ASP A 121 1.68 -10.43 -14.19
C ASP A 121 1.74 -9.58 -15.47
N THR A 122 0.90 -9.89 -16.45
CA THR A 122 0.75 -9.10 -17.68
C THR A 122 -0.69 -8.65 -17.85
N ARG A 123 -0.88 -7.41 -18.31
CA ARG A 123 -2.20 -6.80 -18.51
C ARG A 123 -2.45 -6.59 -20.00
N GLU A 124 -3.64 -6.98 -20.45
CA GLU A 124 -4.16 -6.74 -21.80
C GLU A 124 -5.52 -6.05 -21.70
N GLU A 125 -5.89 -5.29 -22.74
CA GLU A 125 -7.17 -4.60 -22.81
C GLU A 125 -7.80 -4.81 -24.17
N LEU A 126 -9.07 -5.22 -24.19
CA LEU A 126 -9.89 -5.31 -25.39
C LEU A 126 -11.02 -4.29 -25.30
N THR A 127 -11.21 -3.49 -26.34
CA THR A 127 -12.30 -2.50 -26.40
C THR A 127 -13.27 -2.87 -27.51
N ARG A 128 -14.56 -2.83 -27.20
CA ARG A 128 -15.66 -3.04 -28.15
C ARG A 128 -16.81 -2.09 -27.82
N THR A 129 -17.74 -1.94 -28.76
CA THR A 129 -18.97 -1.18 -28.55
C THR A 129 -20.14 -2.15 -28.59
N ALA A 130 -21.07 -2.02 -27.65
CA ALA A 130 -22.30 -2.81 -27.65
C ALA A 130 -23.15 -2.52 -28.89
N ASP A 131 -24.00 -3.47 -29.27
CA ASP A 131 -24.95 -3.28 -30.36
C ASP A 131 -26.16 -2.43 -29.93
N ASP A 132 -27.17 -2.34 -30.79
CA ASP A 132 -28.41 -1.60 -30.49
C ASP A 132 -29.27 -2.28 -29.41
N SER A 133 -28.95 -3.52 -29.01
CA SER A 133 -29.54 -4.22 -27.87
C SER A 133 -28.72 -4.11 -26.59
N GLY A 134 -27.63 -3.32 -26.60
CA GLY A 134 -26.73 -3.16 -25.46
C GLY A 134 -25.89 -4.41 -25.18
N VAL A 135 -25.71 -5.29 -26.17
CA VAL A 135 -24.96 -6.54 -26.02
C VAL A 135 -23.63 -6.47 -26.77
N VAL A 136 -22.58 -7.04 -26.18
CA VAL A 136 -21.30 -7.30 -26.86
C VAL A 136 -20.79 -8.69 -26.54
N ARG A 137 -20.17 -9.34 -27.53
CA ARG A 137 -19.58 -10.67 -27.39
C ARG A 137 -18.07 -10.61 -27.58
N PHE A 138 -17.34 -11.26 -26.69
CA PHE A 138 -15.92 -11.55 -26.77
C PHE A 138 -15.72 -13.05 -26.93
N GLU A 139 -14.76 -13.45 -27.74
CA GLU A 139 -14.48 -14.84 -28.07
C GLU A 139 -12.98 -15.11 -28.01
N GLY A 140 -12.59 -16.38 -27.90
CA GLY A 140 -11.20 -16.79 -27.86
C GLY A 140 -10.46 -16.34 -26.61
N LEU A 141 -11.19 -16.05 -25.53
CA LEU A 141 -10.61 -15.65 -24.26
C LEU A 141 -9.97 -16.86 -23.57
N THR A 142 -8.86 -16.63 -22.87
CA THR A 142 -8.14 -17.68 -22.14
C THR A 142 -8.97 -18.19 -20.96
N VAL A 143 -9.20 -19.50 -20.90
CA VAL A 143 -9.92 -20.15 -19.79
C VAL A 143 -8.95 -20.53 -18.66
N GLY A 144 -9.48 -20.62 -17.43
CA GLY A 144 -8.74 -21.03 -16.23
C GLY A 144 -8.37 -19.89 -15.30
N SER A 145 -7.87 -20.24 -14.11
CA SER A 145 -7.57 -19.30 -13.01
C SER A 145 -6.36 -18.40 -13.26
N ALA A 146 -5.52 -18.72 -14.25
CA ALA A 146 -4.37 -17.91 -14.64
C ALA A 146 -4.76 -16.62 -15.38
N SER A 147 -6.04 -16.45 -15.76
CA SER A 147 -6.55 -15.24 -16.41
C SER A 147 -7.78 -14.72 -15.67
N GLN A 148 -7.74 -13.45 -15.29
CA GLN A 148 -8.86 -12.73 -14.68
C GLN A 148 -9.37 -11.65 -15.63
N TYR A 149 -10.68 -11.49 -15.65
CA TYR A 149 -11.39 -10.56 -16.51
C TYR A 149 -12.13 -9.54 -15.66
N ARG A 150 -12.12 -8.30 -16.13
CA ARG A 150 -12.91 -7.20 -15.56
C ARG A 150 -13.60 -6.46 -16.71
N VAL A 151 -14.92 -6.38 -16.63
CA VAL A 151 -15.74 -5.62 -17.58
C VAL A 151 -15.87 -4.20 -17.04
N ILE A 152 -15.58 -3.21 -17.88
CA ILE A 152 -15.66 -1.78 -17.57
C ILE A 152 -16.49 -1.10 -18.67
N THR A 153 -17.40 -0.23 -18.27
CA THR A 153 -18.18 0.64 -19.16
C THR A 153 -18.21 2.06 -18.60
N THR A 154 -18.52 3.04 -19.44
CA THR A 154 -18.56 4.45 -19.02
C THR A 154 -19.86 5.12 -19.42
N ASN A 155 -20.38 5.99 -18.56
CA ASN A 155 -21.48 6.91 -18.87
C ASN A 155 -21.07 8.33 -18.44
N GLY A 156 -20.83 9.23 -19.40
CA GLY A 156 -20.30 10.55 -19.12
C GLY A 156 -18.96 10.48 -18.35
N PRO A 157 -18.82 11.16 -17.19
CA PRO A 157 -17.63 11.10 -16.36
C PRO A 157 -17.57 9.86 -15.44
N GLY A 158 -18.63 9.05 -15.39
CA GLY A 158 -18.69 7.85 -14.55
C GLY A 158 -18.14 6.61 -15.25
N SER A 159 -17.53 5.74 -14.47
CA SER A 159 -16.99 4.44 -14.86
C SER A 159 -17.59 3.36 -13.96
N PHE A 160 -18.20 2.35 -14.57
CA PHE A 160 -18.84 1.23 -13.90
C PHE A 160 -18.07 -0.04 -14.25
N SER A 161 -17.92 -0.96 -13.28
CA SER A 161 -17.20 -2.20 -13.53
C SER A 161 -17.71 -3.35 -12.71
N LEU A 162 -17.67 -4.55 -13.29
CA LEU A 162 -17.87 -5.79 -12.57
C LEU A 162 -16.62 -6.14 -11.75
N GLY A 163 -16.79 -6.88 -10.65
CA GLY A 163 -15.67 -7.48 -9.93
C GLY A 163 -14.87 -8.43 -10.82
N PRO A 164 -13.59 -8.71 -10.49
CA PRO A 164 -12.77 -9.62 -11.28
C PRO A 164 -13.35 -11.05 -11.25
N PHE A 165 -13.38 -11.72 -12.40
CA PHE A 165 -13.83 -13.11 -12.53
C PHE A 165 -12.96 -13.90 -13.50
N ALA A 166 -12.94 -15.23 -13.37
CA ALA A 166 -12.25 -16.12 -14.31
C ALA A 166 -13.26 -16.82 -15.23
N LEU A 167 -12.84 -17.24 -16.42
CA LEU A 167 -13.65 -18.06 -17.32
C LEU A 167 -13.39 -19.55 -17.07
N GLY A 168 -14.46 -20.34 -17.01
CA GLY A 168 -14.38 -21.80 -16.85
C GLY A 168 -13.99 -22.51 -18.15
N ALA A 169 -13.51 -23.75 -18.03
CA ALA A 169 -13.14 -24.58 -19.18
C ALA A 169 -14.37 -25.26 -19.83
N GLU A 170 -15.50 -25.31 -19.15
CA GLU A 170 -16.69 -26.03 -19.62
C GLU A 170 -17.69 -25.15 -20.38
N ARG A 171 -17.82 -23.88 -19.97
CA ARG A 171 -18.88 -22.97 -20.43
C ARG A 171 -18.36 -21.54 -20.53
N GLY A 172 -18.97 -20.77 -21.44
CA GLY A 172 -18.81 -19.32 -21.46
C GLY A 172 -19.58 -18.65 -20.34
N LYS A 173 -19.43 -17.33 -20.22
CA LYS A 173 -20.14 -16.52 -19.22
C LYS A 173 -21.01 -15.45 -19.85
N ASN A 174 -22.14 -15.17 -19.20
CA ASN A 174 -22.97 -14.01 -19.44
C ASN A 174 -22.82 -13.04 -18.26
N ALA A 175 -22.49 -11.80 -18.58
CA ALA A 175 -22.25 -10.73 -17.62
C ALA A 175 -23.25 -9.60 -17.87
N VAL A 176 -23.90 -9.13 -16.82
CA VAL A 176 -24.80 -7.97 -16.85
C VAL A 176 -24.19 -6.87 -16.00
N ILE A 177 -23.97 -5.71 -16.61
CA ILE A 177 -23.44 -4.52 -15.95
C ILE A 177 -24.44 -3.38 -16.06
N HIS A 178 -24.76 -2.75 -14.92
CA HIS A 178 -25.66 -1.61 -14.87
C HIS A 178 -24.89 -0.30 -14.95
N VAL A 179 -25.41 0.63 -15.73
CA VAL A 179 -24.93 2.01 -15.81
C VAL A 179 -26.01 2.95 -15.31
N TYR A 180 -25.57 3.96 -14.59
CA TYR A 180 -26.46 4.91 -13.95
C TYR A 180 -26.25 6.30 -14.54
N GLU A 181 -27.24 7.18 -14.38
CA GLU A 181 -27.01 8.61 -14.56
C GLU A 181 -25.92 9.08 -13.59
N VAL A 182 -25.13 10.06 -13.99
CA VAL A 182 -23.96 10.51 -13.23
C VAL A 182 -24.06 12.00 -12.93
N SER A 183 -23.89 12.35 -11.65
CA SER A 183 -23.68 13.73 -11.22
C SER A 183 -22.32 13.91 -10.56
N THR A 184 -21.69 15.06 -10.81
CA THR A 184 -20.50 15.52 -10.09
C THR A 184 -20.86 16.39 -8.87
N SER A 185 -22.12 16.81 -8.77
CA SER A 185 -22.63 17.62 -7.67
C SER A 185 -23.12 16.73 -6.54
N ILE A 186 -22.57 16.90 -5.34
CA ILE A 186 -23.05 16.15 -4.18
C ILE A 186 -24.49 16.53 -3.80
N ASP A 187 -24.94 17.73 -4.17
CA ASP A 187 -26.27 18.26 -3.84
C ASP A 187 -27.40 17.63 -4.66
N GLU A 188 -27.06 17.01 -5.79
CA GLU A 188 -28.00 16.32 -6.68
C GLU A 188 -28.14 14.82 -6.36
N VAL A 189 -27.33 14.29 -5.42
CA VAL A 189 -27.28 12.87 -5.10
C VAL A 189 -27.61 12.61 -3.63
N LEU A 190 -28.17 11.43 -3.34
CA LEU A 190 -28.44 10.97 -1.97
C LEU A 190 -27.25 10.18 -1.41
N VAL A 191 -26.10 10.85 -1.32
CA VAL A 191 -24.87 10.27 -0.76
C VAL A 191 -24.67 10.68 0.69
N GLY A 192 -24.33 9.71 1.53
CA GLY A 192 -23.87 9.87 2.91
C GLY A 192 -22.60 9.06 3.17
N MET A 193 -21.84 9.41 4.21
CA MET A 193 -20.58 8.73 4.51
C MET A 193 -20.44 8.38 6.00
N GLN A 194 -19.67 7.33 6.25
CA GLN A 194 -19.14 6.98 7.56
C GLN A 194 -17.61 6.93 7.47
N ALA A 195 -16.93 7.40 8.52
CA ALA A 195 -15.48 7.41 8.60
C ALA A 195 -15.01 6.65 9.85
N ALA A 196 -13.97 5.85 9.70
CA ALA A 196 -13.22 5.26 10.80
C ALA A 196 -11.74 5.62 10.63
N VAL A 197 -11.14 6.20 11.67
CA VAL A 197 -9.73 6.56 11.71
C VAL A 197 -9.05 5.66 12.73
N TYR A 198 -8.08 4.88 12.28
CA TYR A 198 -7.24 4.02 13.11
C TYR A 198 -5.86 4.67 13.26
N VAL A 199 -5.39 4.83 14.48
CA VAL A 199 -4.06 5.36 14.78
C VAL A 199 -3.26 4.30 15.53
N SER A 200 -2.10 3.96 14.99
CA SER A 200 -1.13 3.06 15.63
C SER A 200 0.19 3.79 15.84
N LEU A 201 0.78 3.60 17.02
CA LEU A 201 2.07 4.18 17.37
C LEU A 201 3.19 3.31 16.79
N ARG A 202 4.10 3.92 16.03
CA ARG A 202 5.37 3.33 15.59
C ARG A 202 6.51 3.98 16.39
N GLU A 203 7.75 3.56 16.11
CA GLU A 203 8.92 4.03 16.86
C GLU A 203 9.16 5.54 16.75
N ASP A 204 8.90 6.13 15.58
CA ASP A 204 9.18 7.54 15.25
C ASP A 204 7.97 8.30 14.66
N SER A 205 6.84 7.62 14.49
CA SER A 205 5.68 8.13 13.75
C SER A 205 4.37 7.54 14.23
N LEU A 206 3.28 8.24 13.96
CA LEU A 206 1.91 7.75 14.05
C LEU A 206 1.49 7.22 12.69
N SER A 207 1.17 5.93 12.59
CA SER A 207 0.58 5.35 11.39
C SER A 207 -0.94 5.50 11.46
N VAL A 208 -1.49 6.32 10.56
CA VAL A 208 -2.90 6.67 10.51
C VAL A 208 -3.53 5.99 9.29
N GLU A 209 -4.59 5.23 9.51
CA GLU A 209 -5.38 4.56 8.48
C GLU A 209 -6.82 5.07 8.51
N HIS A 210 -7.35 5.36 7.33
CA HIS A 210 -8.70 5.88 7.13
C HIS A 210 -9.51 4.84 6.40
N LEU A 211 -10.68 4.49 6.95
CA LEU A 211 -11.68 3.67 6.30
C LEU A 211 -12.94 4.49 6.10
N PHE A 212 -13.31 4.75 4.86
CA PHE A 212 -14.55 5.43 4.49
C PHE A 212 -15.54 4.44 3.91
N SER A 213 -16.77 4.44 4.43
CA SER A 213 -17.91 3.78 3.79
C SER A 213 -18.82 4.86 3.23
N VAL A 214 -18.93 4.88 1.90
CA VAL A 214 -19.75 5.81 1.13
C VAL A 214 -21.02 5.09 0.72
N PHE A 215 -22.17 5.64 1.11
CA PHE A 215 -23.49 5.09 0.81
C PHE A 215 -24.19 6.00 -0.17
N ASN A 216 -24.54 5.48 -1.34
CA ASN A 216 -25.42 6.15 -2.27
C ASN A 216 -26.80 5.48 -2.21
N LEU A 217 -27.77 6.20 -1.67
CA LEU A 217 -29.14 5.74 -1.49
C LEU A 217 -30.05 6.15 -2.66
N GLY A 218 -29.50 6.86 -3.66
CA GLY A 218 -30.23 7.30 -4.84
C GLY A 218 -29.89 6.48 -6.09
N PRO A 219 -30.65 6.65 -7.18
CA PRO A 219 -30.41 5.98 -8.45
C PRO A 219 -29.30 6.66 -9.30
N VAL A 220 -28.89 7.87 -8.93
CA VAL A 220 -27.87 8.66 -9.63
C VAL A 220 -26.51 8.39 -9.02
N ALA A 221 -25.54 7.95 -9.82
CA ALA A 221 -24.17 7.75 -9.40
C ALA A 221 -23.45 9.10 -9.18
N TRP A 222 -22.53 9.12 -8.22
CA TRP A 222 -21.75 10.31 -7.90
C TRP A 222 -20.28 10.14 -8.32
N VAL A 223 -19.73 11.11 -9.05
CA VAL A 223 -18.30 11.17 -9.37
C VAL A 223 -17.64 12.25 -8.52
N PRO A 224 -17.05 11.88 -7.37
CA PRO A 224 -16.37 12.82 -6.49
C PRO A 224 -15.12 13.44 -7.12
N ASN A 225 -14.89 14.70 -6.76
CA ASN A 225 -13.59 15.36 -6.84
C ASN A 225 -13.33 16.14 -5.54
N VAL A 226 -13.40 15.44 -4.40
CA VAL A 226 -13.32 16.05 -3.06
C VAL A 226 -11.95 15.79 -2.47
N THR A 227 -11.24 16.86 -2.11
CA THR A 227 -9.96 16.77 -1.41
C THR A 227 -10.17 16.83 0.10
N VAL A 228 -9.59 15.89 0.83
CA VAL A 228 -9.46 15.89 2.29
C VAL A 228 -8.06 16.36 2.67
N ALA A 229 -7.97 17.34 3.55
CA ALA A 229 -6.69 17.80 4.07
C ALA A 229 -6.10 16.76 5.03
N LEU A 230 -4.82 16.47 4.89
CA LEU A 230 -4.08 15.62 5.83
C LEU A 230 -3.19 16.48 6.76
N PRO A 231 -2.75 15.94 7.90
CA PRO A 231 -1.84 16.66 8.80
C PRO A 231 -0.56 17.10 8.09
N GLU A 232 0.00 18.23 8.51
CA GLU A 232 1.26 18.73 7.98
C GLU A 232 2.40 17.70 8.17
N GLY A 233 3.26 17.57 7.16
CA GLY A 233 4.40 16.66 7.20
C GLY A 233 4.04 15.18 7.12
N PHE A 234 2.82 14.83 6.68
CA PHE A 234 2.47 13.43 6.43
C PHE A 234 3.41 12.80 5.39
N LYS A 235 3.72 11.51 5.57
CA LYS A 235 4.61 10.74 4.71
C LYS A 235 4.04 9.36 4.44
N ALA A 236 4.67 8.64 3.51
CA ALA A 236 4.38 7.24 3.24
C ALA A 236 2.88 6.99 2.96
N PHE A 237 2.27 7.86 2.15
CA PHE A 237 0.90 7.65 1.69
C PHE A 237 0.83 6.32 0.92
N ASN A 238 -0.14 5.50 1.29
CA ASN A 238 -0.32 4.19 0.70
C ASN A 238 -1.82 3.88 0.60
N LYS A 239 -2.23 3.35 -0.55
CA LYS A 239 -3.58 2.87 -0.85
C LYS A 239 -3.46 1.39 -1.26
N PRO A 240 -4.51 0.56 -1.07
CA PRO A 240 -4.50 -0.81 -1.57
C PRO A 240 -4.19 -0.88 -3.07
N ASP A 241 -3.51 -1.93 -3.52
CA ASP A 241 -3.07 -2.06 -4.91
C ASP A 241 -4.25 -2.04 -5.92
N ASN A 242 -5.41 -2.53 -5.50
CA ASN A 242 -6.64 -2.56 -6.32
C ASN A 242 -7.51 -1.31 -6.19
N ALA A 243 -7.04 -0.28 -5.49
CA ALA A 243 -7.84 0.90 -5.20
C ALA A 243 -8.20 1.69 -6.47
N GLU A 244 -7.34 1.71 -7.50
CA GLU A 244 -7.59 2.46 -8.73
C GLU A 244 -8.78 1.97 -9.56
N GLU A 245 -9.29 0.77 -9.23
CA GLU A 245 -10.33 0.08 -10.00
C GLU A 245 -11.76 0.38 -9.49
N GLY A 246 -11.91 1.27 -8.51
CA GLY A 246 -13.19 1.67 -7.93
C GLY A 246 -13.14 3.02 -7.20
N VAL A 247 -13.96 3.17 -6.17
CA VAL A 247 -13.95 4.34 -5.29
C VAL A 247 -12.70 4.32 -4.42
N HIS A 248 -11.86 5.35 -4.50
CA HIS A 248 -10.58 5.37 -3.79
C HIS A 248 -10.08 6.77 -3.49
N PHE A 249 -9.06 6.84 -2.63
CA PHE A 249 -8.29 8.06 -2.41
C PHE A 249 -6.97 8.03 -3.17
N ALA A 250 -6.66 9.12 -3.86
CA ALA A 250 -5.36 9.38 -4.48
C ALA A 250 -4.62 10.48 -3.71
N GLU A 251 -3.30 10.35 -3.57
CA GLU A 251 -2.49 11.36 -2.90
C GLU A 251 -2.50 12.70 -3.67
N VAL A 252 -2.69 13.79 -2.94
CA VAL A 252 -2.41 15.15 -3.39
C VAL A 252 -1.19 15.61 -2.60
N LYS A 253 -0.02 15.56 -3.25
CA LYS A 253 1.29 15.79 -2.62
C LYS A 253 1.27 17.03 -1.72
N ASP A 254 1.76 16.86 -0.49
CA ASP A 254 1.90 17.91 0.54
C ASP A 254 0.58 18.58 0.98
N THR A 255 -0.58 18.13 0.48
CA THR A 255 -1.90 18.74 0.76
C THR A 255 -2.85 17.75 1.43
N GLY A 256 -2.96 16.54 0.89
CA GLY A 256 -3.79 15.51 1.45
C GLY A 256 -4.17 14.40 0.48
N ALA A 257 -5.45 14.06 0.42
CA ALA A 257 -5.95 13.00 -0.46
C ALA A 257 -7.24 13.41 -1.17
N VAL A 258 -7.42 12.99 -2.42
CA VAL A 258 -8.64 13.26 -3.20
C VAL A 258 -9.44 11.98 -3.39
N LEU A 259 -10.73 12.02 -3.03
CA LEU A 259 -11.68 10.95 -3.30
C LEU A 259 -12.02 10.95 -4.79
N ARG A 260 -11.82 9.81 -5.45
CA ARG A 260 -12.04 9.56 -6.87
C ARG A 260 -12.80 8.26 -7.09
N GLY A 261 -13.17 8.01 -8.34
CA GLY A 261 -13.96 6.85 -8.76
C GLY A 261 -15.43 7.21 -8.95
N THR A 262 -16.27 6.21 -9.20
CA THR A 262 -17.72 6.39 -9.38
C THR A 262 -18.44 5.69 -8.23
N VAL A 263 -19.18 6.46 -7.44
CA VAL A 263 -20.03 5.95 -6.36
C VAL A 263 -21.41 5.67 -6.95
N GLY A 264 -21.57 4.48 -7.54
CA GLY A 264 -22.89 3.99 -7.95
C GLY A 264 -23.82 3.78 -6.75
N PRO A 265 -25.11 3.45 -6.98
CA PRO A 265 -26.02 3.07 -5.92
C PRO A 265 -25.46 1.96 -5.01
N GLY A 266 -25.83 1.97 -3.73
CA GLY A 266 -25.34 1.01 -2.74
C GLY A 266 -24.16 1.52 -1.91
N ARG A 267 -23.35 0.58 -1.40
CA ARG A 267 -22.22 0.86 -0.50
C ARG A 267 -20.89 0.67 -1.21
N HIS A 268 -20.00 1.63 -1.03
CA HIS A 268 -18.63 1.62 -1.53
C HIS A 268 -17.66 1.89 -0.39
N ASP A 269 -16.60 1.10 -0.28
CA ASP A 269 -15.58 1.29 0.75
C ASP A 269 -14.29 1.81 0.11
N ALA A 270 -13.65 2.78 0.76
CA ALA A 270 -12.37 3.35 0.34
C ALA A 270 -11.43 3.47 1.54
N THR A 271 -10.18 3.05 1.37
CA THR A 271 -9.16 3.10 2.43
C THR A 271 -7.85 3.69 1.93
N PHE A 272 -7.14 4.34 2.84
CA PHE A 272 -5.75 4.74 2.65
C PHE A 272 -5.06 4.90 4.00
N ARG A 273 -3.73 4.88 4.00
CA ARG A 273 -2.90 5.08 5.19
C ARG A 273 -1.75 6.03 4.91
N TYR A 274 -1.26 6.68 5.96
CA TYR A 274 -0.08 7.53 5.94
C TYR A 274 0.59 7.55 7.32
N GLN A 275 1.73 8.20 7.41
CA GLN A 275 2.49 8.38 8.65
C GLN A 275 2.61 9.86 9.00
N VAL A 276 2.47 10.19 10.28
CA VAL A 276 2.73 11.53 10.83
C VAL A 276 3.92 11.45 11.78
N PRO A 277 4.99 12.24 11.61
CA PRO A 277 6.13 12.24 12.52
C PRO A 277 5.73 12.60 13.96
N LEU A 278 6.38 11.97 14.95
CA LEU A 278 6.18 12.33 16.36
C LEU A 278 6.90 13.65 16.70
N GLU A 279 6.23 14.51 17.47
CA GLU A 279 6.76 15.83 17.88
C GLU A 279 7.70 15.77 19.10
N ASN A 280 8.14 14.57 19.52
CA ASN A 280 8.87 14.33 20.77
C ASN A 280 8.21 14.99 22.00
N SER A 281 6.87 14.97 22.03
CA SER A 281 6.04 15.51 23.10
C SER A 281 5.14 14.39 23.64
N GLU A 282 4.82 14.43 24.93
CA GLU A 282 3.83 13.51 25.52
C GLU A 282 2.41 13.75 24.97
N LYS A 283 2.19 14.91 24.35
CA LYS A 283 0.93 15.33 23.75
C LYS A 283 1.16 15.79 22.31
N GLN A 284 0.39 15.24 21.38
CA GLN A 284 0.40 15.65 19.98
C GLN A 284 -1.03 15.72 19.46
N THR A 285 -1.34 16.75 18.67
CA THR A 285 -2.65 16.93 18.05
C THR A 285 -2.51 16.88 16.53
N ILE A 286 -3.27 16.00 15.89
CA ILE A 286 -3.35 15.92 14.43
C ILE A 286 -4.70 16.44 13.94
N SER A 287 -4.71 17.22 12.87
CA SER A 287 -5.92 17.75 12.24
C SER A 287 -6.14 17.07 10.90
N ILE A 288 -7.34 16.50 10.71
CA ILE A 288 -7.69 15.74 9.52
C ILE A 288 -8.99 16.30 8.94
N GLY A 289 -9.00 16.63 7.65
CA GLY A 289 -10.22 16.93 6.91
C GLY A 289 -11.06 15.68 6.69
N LEU A 290 -12.38 15.86 6.65
CA LEU A 290 -13.33 14.82 6.26
C LEU A 290 -14.06 15.25 4.98
N PRO A 291 -14.48 14.29 4.13
CA PRO A 291 -15.37 14.59 3.02
C PRO A 291 -16.70 15.19 3.53
N PRO A 292 -17.49 15.85 2.66
CA PRO A 292 -18.83 16.31 3.02
C PRO A 292 -19.75 15.13 3.37
N ARG A 293 -20.76 15.40 4.20
CA ARG A 293 -21.81 14.43 4.57
C ARG A 293 -21.31 13.18 5.30
N VAL A 294 -20.19 13.28 6.03
CA VAL A 294 -19.83 12.26 7.03
C VAL A 294 -20.80 12.34 8.20
N ALA A 295 -21.77 11.44 8.22
CA ALA A 295 -22.80 11.36 9.26
C ALA A 295 -22.28 10.69 10.53
N GLN A 296 -21.23 9.88 10.44
CA GLN A 296 -20.61 9.23 11.59
C GLN A 296 -19.10 9.16 11.42
N ALA A 297 -18.37 9.48 12.49
CA ALA A 297 -16.94 9.25 12.55
C ALA A 297 -16.57 8.49 13.83
N ARG A 298 -15.66 7.53 13.71
CA ARG A 298 -15.08 6.79 14.84
C ARG A 298 -13.56 6.93 14.81
N VAL A 299 -12.95 7.21 15.95
CA VAL A 299 -11.50 7.25 16.14
C VAL A 299 -11.11 6.10 17.05
N MET A 300 -10.13 5.32 16.60
CA MET A 300 -9.60 4.15 17.29
C MET A 300 -8.09 4.26 17.38
N ILE A 301 -7.53 4.14 18.59
CA ILE A 301 -6.08 4.26 18.81
C ILE A 301 -5.57 3.03 19.54
N GLU A 302 -4.48 2.42 19.04
CA GLU A 302 -3.74 1.38 19.79
C GLU A 302 -3.12 2.01 21.04
N ALA A 303 -3.59 1.59 22.22
CA ALA A 303 -3.36 2.32 23.46
C ALA A 303 -2.41 1.58 24.40
N SER A 304 -1.40 2.30 24.89
CA SER A 304 -0.62 1.88 26.06
C SER A 304 -1.37 2.19 27.36
N ARG A 305 -0.87 1.73 28.52
CA ARG A 305 -1.51 1.95 29.82
C ARG A 305 -1.72 3.43 30.15
N LYS A 306 -0.82 4.31 29.70
CA LYS A 306 -0.81 5.75 30.00
C LYS A 306 -1.38 6.62 28.89
N MET A 307 -1.69 6.04 27.72
CA MET A 307 -2.21 6.82 26.60
C MET A 307 -3.67 7.24 26.81
N GLY A 308 -4.01 8.39 26.24
CA GLY A 308 -5.35 8.93 26.15
C GLY A 308 -5.61 9.50 24.76
N VAL A 309 -6.90 9.65 24.41
CA VAL A 309 -7.33 10.31 23.18
C VAL A 309 -8.52 11.22 23.47
N GLU A 310 -8.46 12.42 22.93
CA GLU A 310 -9.50 13.43 22.99
C GLU A 310 -9.80 13.94 21.58
N VAL A 311 -11.09 14.01 21.26
CA VAL A 311 -11.57 14.56 19.99
C VAL A 311 -12.67 15.58 20.32
N PRO A 312 -12.50 16.87 19.98
CA PRO A 312 -13.50 17.89 20.30
C PRO A 312 -14.90 17.53 19.80
N GLY A 313 -15.89 17.65 20.68
CA GLY A 313 -17.28 17.34 20.40
C GLY A 313 -17.64 15.85 20.43
N PHE A 314 -16.67 14.95 20.68
CA PHE A 314 -16.92 13.53 20.86
C PHE A 314 -17.06 13.20 22.35
N PRO A 315 -17.75 12.10 22.71
CA PRO A 315 -17.73 11.60 24.08
C PRO A 315 -16.32 11.18 24.51
N PRO A 316 -16.03 11.11 25.82
CA PRO A 316 -14.76 10.61 26.33
C PRO A 316 -14.44 9.21 25.77
N ALA A 317 -13.18 8.98 25.43
CA ALA A 317 -12.77 7.71 24.85
C ALA A 317 -12.88 6.55 25.85
N GLN A 318 -13.39 5.42 25.36
CA GLN A 318 -13.54 4.19 26.13
C GLN A 318 -12.40 3.24 25.81
N ARG A 319 -11.90 2.54 26.83
CA ARG A 319 -10.93 1.46 26.65
C ARG A 319 -11.66 0.19 26.25
N ASP A 320 -11.22 -0.41 25.16
CA ASP A 320 -11.75 -1.66 24.63
C ASP A 320 -10.59 -2.59 24.22
N GLN A 321 -10.91 -3.80 23.76
CA GLN A 321 -9.96 -4.71 23.15
C GLN A 321 -10.39 -5.02 21.71
N ASN A 322 -9.44 -4.95 20.78
CA ASN A 322 -9.70 -5.38 19.41
C ASN A 322 -9.79 -6.92 19.34
N ARG A 323 -10.09 -7.45 18.15
CA ARG A 323 -10.18 -8.91 17.90
C ARG A 323 -8.88 -9.67 18.23
N ASP A 324 -7.73 -8.99 18.21
CA ASP A 324 -6.41 -9.56 18.52
C ASP A 324 -6.05 -9.45 20.01
N GLY A 325 -6.98 -8.97 20.86
CA GLY A 325 -6.75 -8.75 22.29
C GLY A 325 -5.90 -7.51 22.60
N LYS A 326 -5.56 -6.69 21.60
CA LYS A 326 -4.84 -5.43 21.80
C LYS A 326 -5.77 -4.39 22.41
N ARG A 327 -5.26 -3.66 23.39
CA ARG A 327 -6.00 -2.57 24.03
C ARG A 327 -6.11 -1.40 23.07
N ILE A 328 -7.34 -0.94 22.87
CA ILE A 328 -7.64 0.21 22.02
C ILE A 328 -8.43 1.25 22.81
N LEU A 329 -8.28 2.51 22.43
CA LEU A 329 -9.17 3.59 22.84
C LEU A 329 -10.12 3.91 21.70
N VAL A 330 -11.41 3.94 21.98
CA VAL A 330 -12.46 4.18 20.99
C VAL A 330 -13.30 5.37 21.40
N THR A 331 -13.49 6.31 20.49
CA THR A 331 -14.52 7.36 20.61
C THR A 331 -15.20 7.56 19.26
N GLY A 332 -16.44 8.02 19.26
CA GLY A 332 -17.19 8.25 18.02
C GLY A 332 -18.32 9.23 18.20
N LYS A 333 -18.64 9.94 17.13
CA LYS A 333 -19.75 10.87 17.05
C LYS A 333 -20.59 10.58 15.82
N GLN A 334 -21.90 10.62 15.99
CA GLN A 334 -22.87 10.64 14.90
C GLN A 334 -23.53 12.03 14.87
N VAL A 335 -23.73 12.57 13.68
CA VAL A 335 -24.39 13.85 13.43
C VAL A 335 -25.57 13.63 12.49
N SER A 336 -26.59 14.47 12.63
CA SER A 336 -27.75 14.44 11.74
C SER A 336 -27.37 15.00 10.36
N ARG A 337 -28.21 14.71 9.36
CA ARG A 337 -28.07 15.28 8.01
C ARG A 337 -28.20 16.81 8.01
N GLU A 338 -29.00 17.36 8.91
CA GLU A 338 -29.28 18.80 9.03
C GLU A 338 -28.04 19.61 9.45
N GLU A 339 -27.12 18.99 10.21
CA GLU A 339 -25.85 19.60 10.61
C GLU A 339 -24.80 19.64 9.46
N GLY A 340 -25.12 19.07 8.29
CA GLY A 340 -24.25 19.08 7.11
C GLY A 340 -23.06 18.11 7.16
N GLY A 341 -23.00 17.27 8.19
CA GLY A 341 -21.95 16.27 8.40
C GLY A 341 -20.69 16.81 9.09
N LEU A 342 -19.86 15.89 9.58
CA LEU A 342 -18.55 16.19 10.16
C LEU A 342 -17.57 16.60 9.05
N ARG A 343 -16.84 17.71 9.25
CA ARG A 343 -15.90 18.25 8.25
C ARG A 343 -14.43 18.14 8.63
N ARG A 344 -14.13 17.98 9.92
CA ARG A 344 -12.78 17.94 10.46
C ARG A 344 -12.75 17.10 11.73
N LEU A 345 -11.64 16.40 11.94
CA LEU A 345 -11.30 15.73 13.19
C LEU A 345 -10.01 16.34 13.74
N GLU A 346 -10.05 16.81 14.98
CA GLU A 346 -8.85 17.20 15.73
C GLU A 346 -8.61 16.14 16.78
N ILE A 347 -7.60 15.30 16.56
CA ILE A 347 -7.32 14.14 17.40
C ILE A 347 -6.12 14.49 18.27
N THR A 348 -6.37 14.67 19.56
CA THR A 348 -5.33 14.93 20.56
C THR A 348 -4.97 13.63 21.25
N ILE A 349 -3.72 13.21 21.12
CA ILE A 349 -3.19 11.99 21.73
C ILE A 349 -2.29 12.41 22.88
N THR A 350 -2.49 11.81 24.05
CA THR A 350 -1.69 12.06 25.26
C THR A 350 -0.99 10.79 25.72
N GLY A 351 0.06 10.95 26.53
CA GLY A 351 0.87 9.83 27.03
C GLY A 351 1.71 9.16 25.94
N LEU A 352 2.08 9.91 24.90
CA LEU A 352 3.04 9.46 23.88
C LEU A 352 4.42 9.28 24.51
N PRO A 353 5.19 8.25 24.11
CA PRO A 353 6.55 8.09 24.60
C PRO A 353 7.41 9.25 24.09
N THR A 354 7.98 10.00 25.02
CA THR A 354 9.01 10.98 24.70
C THR A 354 10.35 10.29 24.68
N GLN A 355 11.19 10.63 23.71
CA GLN A 355 12.59 10.25 23.76
C GLN A 355 13.22 11.06 24.89
N GLY A 356 13.41 10.40 26.03
CA GLY A 356 14.07 11.02 27.18
C GLY A 356 15.47 11.51 26.81
N TYR A 357 15.96 12.50 27.56
CA TYR A 357 17.32 13.04 27.40
C TYR A 357 18.44 11.98 27.50
N GLY A 358 18.12 10.77 27.96
CA GLY A 358 19.05 9.64 28.05
C GLY A 358 19.78 9.33 26.75
N ARG A 359 19.16 9.52 25.57
CA ARG A 359 19.86 9.29 24.29
C ARG A 359 20.96 10.33 24.05
N TRP A 360 20.72 11.59 24.42
CA TRP A 360 21.74 12.63 24.40
C TRP A 360 22.83 12.39 25.43
N VAL A 361 22.46 11.93 26.64
CA VAL A 361 23.44 11.54 27.66
C VAL A 361 24.32 10.39 27.15
N ALA A 362 23.74 9.38 26.51
CA ALA A 362 24.51 8.27 25.93
C ALA A 362 25.47 8.73 24.82
N VAL A 363 25.03 9.64 23.94
CA VAL A 363 25.91 10.23 22.90
C VAL A 363 27.03 11.05 23.55
N VAL A 364 26.73 11.89 24.54
CA VAL A 364 27.74 12.68 25.26
C VAL A 364 28.72 11.77 25.99
N LEU A 365 28.25 10.71 26.65
CA LEU A 365 29.10 9.71 27.31
C LEU A 365 29.98 8.97 26.30
N ALA A 366 29.43 8.57 25.15
CA ALA A 366 30.20 7.90 24.10
C ALA A 366 31.28 8.81 23.52
N VAL A 367 30.96 10.08 23.22
CA VAL A 367 31.94 11.08 22.75
C VAL A 367 32.99 11.36 23.83
N THR A 368 32.58 11.45 25.10
CA THR A 368 33.50 11.65 26.24
C THR A 368 34.40 10.44 26.46
N ALA A 369 33.88 9.22 26.31
CA ALA A 369 34.67 7.99 26.41
C ALA A 369 35.65 7.86 25.24
N LEU A 370 35.25 8.23 24.03
CA LEU A 370 36.15 8.26 22.86
C LEU A 370 37.23 9.33 23.01
N ALA A 371 36.88 10.54 23.45
CA ALA A 371 37.83 11.62 23.68
C ALA A 371 38.77 11.30 24.86
N GLY A 372 38.22 10.77 25.96
CA GLY A 372 38.97 10.37 27.14
C GLY A 372 39.87 9.17 26.88
N GLY A 373 39.37 8.15 26.18
CA GLY A 373 40.16 7.00 25.73
C GLY A 373 41.23 7.39 24.73
N GLY A 374 40.92 8.29 23.79
CA GLY A 374 41.88 8.86 22.84
C GLY A 374 42.96 9.68 23.53
N ALA A 375 42.60 10.56 24.48
CA ALA A 375 43.55 11.35 25.27
C ALA A 375 44.42 10.45 26.17
N PHE A 376 43.83 9.42 26.79
CA PHE A 376 44.54 8.44 27.60
C PHE A 376 45.53 7.64 26.74
N MET A 377 45.12 7.15 25.57
CA MET A 377 46.00 6.49 24.61
C MET A 377 47.09 7.43 24.09
N TYR A 378 46.79 8.70 23.81
CA TYR A 378 47.76 9.69 23.36
C TYR A 378 48.79 10.04 24.44
N MET A 379 48.35 10.17 25.70
CA MET A 379 49.26 10.36 26.85
C MET A 379 50.10 9.12 27.12
N ARG A 380 49.59 7.92 26.81
CA ARG A 380 50.32 6.66 26.95
C ARG A 380 51.28 6.39 25.77
N ARG A 381 51.02 6.99 24.60
CA ARG A 381 51.87 6.96 23.39
C ARG A 381 53.23 7.67 23.52
N GLY A 382 53.58 8.21 24.69
CA GLY A 382 54.91 8.72 24.98
C GLY A 382 55.97 7.64 25.29
N LYS A 383 55.59 6.37 25.34
CA LYS A 383 56.48 5.20 25.42
C LYS A 383 55.89 4.10 24.56
N GLU A 384 56.75 3.44 23.77
CA GLU A 384 56.44 2.37 22.81
C GLU A 384 56.08 2.90 21.41
N ASP A 385 57.13 3.33 20.70
CA ASP A 385 57.15 3.56 19.25
C ASP A 385 57.49 2.25 18.51
N GLU A 386 56.96 1.13 19.00
CA GLU A 386 57.17 -0.22 18.47
C GLU A 386 55.83 -0.97 18.54
N LEU A 387 54.94 -0.68 17.60
CA LEU A 387 53.73 -1.44 17.31
C LEU A 387 53.64 -1.51 15.77
N ASP A 388 53.40 -2.63 15.11
CA ASP A 388 53.00 -3.95 15.60
C ASP A 388 53.07 -4.89 14.39
N GLU A 389 53.94 -5.88 14.38
CA GLU A 389 53.88 -6.96 13.37
C GLU A 389 52.54 -7.72 13.50
N GLU A 390 52.00 -7.79 14.72
CA GLU A 390 50.70 -8.42 15.05
C GLU A 390 49.53 -7.76 14.31
N THR A 391 49.46 -6.42 14.27
CA THR A 391 48.40 -5.72 13.53
C THR A 391 48.47 -5.97 12.02
N ARG A 392 49.68 -6.22 11.48
CA ARG A 392 49.84 -6.55 10.06
C ARG A 392 49.37 -7.98 9.80
N GLU A 393 49.65 -8.90 10.71
CA GLU A 393 49.18 -10.28 10.66
C GLU A 393 47.65 -10.35 10.71
N ASP A 394 47.01 -9.62 11.62
CA ASP A 394 45.54 -9.52 11.72
C ASP A 394 44.88 -9.02 10.41
N LEU A 395 45.49 -8.02 9.75
CA LEU A 395 44.98 -7.49 8.49
C LEU A 395 45.13 -8.47 7.33
N LEU A 396 46.18 -9.31 7.35
CA LEU A 396 46.37 -10.37 6.37
C LEU A 396 45.38 -11.52 6.59
N GLU A 397 45.14 -11.92 7.83
CA GLU A 397 44.13 -12.92 8.17
C GLU A 397 42.72 -12.45 7.76
N ALA A 398 42.36 -11.20 8.08
CA ALA A 398 41.08 -10.63 7.70
C ALA A 398 40.90 -10.53 6.17
N ARG A 399 41.98 -10.29 5.43
CA ARG A 399 41.97 -10.30 3.95
C ARG A 399 41.65 -11.70 3.43
N ASP A 400 42.29 -12.73 3.97
CA ASP A 400 42.12 -14.09 3.50
C ASP A 400 40.71 -14.63 3.82
N ALA A 401 40.17 -14.32 5.01
CA ALA A 401 38.78 -14.64 5.36
C ALA A 401 37.76 -14.01 4.39
N LEU A 402 37.95 -12.75 3.98
CA LEU A 402 37.07 -12.11 2.99
C LEU A 402 37.13 -12.78 1.60
N LEU A 403 38.31 -13.29 1.20
CA LEU A 403 38.47 -14.00 -0.07
C LEU A 403 37.71 -15.33 -0.05
N ASP A 404 37.73 -16.05 1.07
CA ASP A 404 36.96 -17.29 1.24
C ASP A 404 35.45 -17.04 1.18
N GLU A 405 34.97 -15.97 1.81
CA GLU A 405 33.55 -15.59 1.80
C GLU A 405 33.06 -15.27 0.37
N ILE A 406 33.89 -14.59 -0.43
CA ILE A 406 33.60 -14.31 -1.85
C ILE A 406 33.52 -15.62 -2.65
N ALA A 407 34.43 -16.56 -2.39
CA ALA A 407 34.43 -17.86 -3.06
C ALA A 407 33.19 -18.68 -2.71
N GLU A 408 32.76 -18.67 -1.45
CA GLU A 408 31.55 -19.36 -1.02
C GLU A 408 30.28 -18.75 -1.63
N LEU A 409 30.16 -17.42 -1.63
CA LEU A 409 29.05 -16.72 -2.28
C LEU A 409 28.95 -17.08 -3.77
N GLU A 410 30.07 -17.25 -4.45
CA GLU A 410 30.10 -17.62 -5.87
C GLU A 410 29.67 -19.07 -6.10
N ARG A 411 30.03 -20.00 -5.21
CA ARG A 411 29.52 -21.39 -5.25
C ARG A 411 28.02 -21.43 -5.00
N ALA A 412 27.52 -20.67 -4.01
CA ALA A 412 26.09 -20.60 -3.69
C ALA A 412 25.27 -20.02 -4.86
N HIS A 413 25.80 -19.01 -5.56
CA HIS A 413 25.13 -18.48 -6.75
C HIS A 413 25.08 -19.50 -7.89
N ARG A 414 26.16 -20.25 -8.15
CA ARG A 414 26.18 -21.31 -9.18
C ARG A 414 25.21 -22.45 -8.90
N ARG A 415 24.97 -22.78 -7.63
CA ARG A 415 23.97 -23.77 -7.21
C ARG A 415 22.52 -23.27 -7.28
N GLY A 416 22.31 -21.96 -7.45
CA GLY A 416 20.99 -21.35 -7.46
C GLY A 416 20.45 -21.00 -6.06
N ASP A 417 21.24 -21.19 -5.01
CA ASP A 417 20.86 -20.87 -3.62
C ASP A 417 20.68 -19.34 -3.42
N VAL A 418 21.38 -18.54 -4.23
CA VAL A 418 21.34 -17.07 -4.16
C VAL A 418 20.92 -16.48 -5.51
N GLY A 419 19.80 -15.74 -5.49
CA GLY A 419 19.27 -15.05 -6.68
C GLY A 419 20.19 -13.92 -7.19
N PRO A 420 20.08 -13.56 -8.49
CA PRO A 420 21.04 -12.68 -9.18
C PRO A 420 21.09 -11.23 -8.68
N LYS A 421 20.02 -10.74 -8.02
CA LYS A 421 20.00 -9.39 -7.42
C LYS A 421 20.73 -9.37 -6.07
N THR A 422 20.50 -10.39 -5.24
CA THR A 422 21.14 -10.56 -3.93
C THR A 422 22.63 -10.81 -4.09
N TYR A 423 23.03 -11.68 -5.04
CA TYR A 423 24.43 -11.96 -5.37
C TYR A 423 25.22 -10.67 -5.68
N ARG A 424 24.72 -9.84 -6.60
CA ARG A 424 25.40 -8.58 -7.00
C ARG A 424 25.59 -7.61 -5.83
N ARG A 425 24.60 -7.49 -4.96
CA ARG A 425 24.68 -6.60 -3.80
C ARG A 425 25.76 -7.05 -2.80
N ILE A 426 25.78 -8.34 -2.46
CA ILE A 426 26.73 -8.88 -1.47
C ILE A 426 28.16 -8.87 -2.04
N LYS A 427 28.34 -9.27 -3.30
CA LYS A 427 29.65 -9.27 -3.97
C LYS A 427 30.30 -7.88 -3.95
N ASN A 428 29.54 -6.83 -4.25
CA ASN A 428 30.07 -5.46 -4.25
C ASN A 428 30.48 -4.99 -2.84
N ALA A 429 29.73 -5.37 -1.80
CA ALA A 429 30.06 -5.02 -0.42
C ALA A 429 31.35 -5.72 0.06
N LEU A 430 31.54 -7.00 -0.27
CA LEU A 430 32.75 -7.74 0.10
C LEU A 430 34.00 -7.19 -0.61
N LEU A 431 33.89 -6.82 -1.89
CA LEU A 431 35.00 -6.21 -2.65
C LEU A 431 35.41 -4.84 -2.10
N ASP A 432 34.45 -4.02 -1.66
CA ASP A 432 34.74 -2.71 -1.05
C ASP A 432 35.45 -2.85 0.32
N SER A 433 35.03 -3.82 1.14
CA SER A 433 35.73 -4.16 2.39
C SER A 433 37.16 -4.64 2.13
N LEU A 434 37.36 -5.50 1.13
CA LEU A 434 38.68 -6.00 0.75
C LEU A 434 39.61 -4.87 0.30
N ALA A 435 39.11 -3.93 -0.51
CA ALA A 435 39.88 -2.77 -0.96
C ALA A 435 40.35 -1.90 0.21
N ARG A 436 39.52 -1.70 1.24
CA ARG A 436 39.90 -0.95 2.45
C ARG A 436 40.99 -1.65 3.25
N ILE A 437 40.91 -2.97 3.41
CA ILE A 437 41.94 -3.74 4.14
C ILE A 437 43.27 -3.68 3.40
N VAL A 438 43.27 -3.89 2.09
CA VAL A 438 44.50 -3.80 1.27
C VAL A 438 45.13 -2.42 1.38
N ALA A 439 44.35 -1.34 1.30
CA ALA A 439 44.85 0.02 1.47
C ALA A 439 45.51 0.24 2.84
N MET A 440 44.95 -0.32 3.92
CA MET A 440 45.52 -0.24 5.27
C MET A 440 46.84 -1.02 5.41
N VAL A 441 46.95 -2.18 4.74
CA VAL A 441 48.20 -2.96 4.71
C VAL A 441 49.30 -2.21 3.96
N GLU A 442 48.96 -1.59 2.82
CA GLU A 442 49.92 -0.83 2.01
C GLU A 442 50.40 0.45 2.70
N THR A 443 49.51 1.20 3.35
CA THR A 443 49.90 2.45 4.04
C THR A 443 50.75 2.21 5.29
N LYS A 444 50.58 1.07 5.97
CA LYS A 444 51.38 0.72 7.16
C LYS A 444 52.70 0.01 6.83
N GLY A 445 52.84 -0.58 5.64
CA GLY A 445 54.03 -1.32 5.23
C GLY A 445 55.13 -0.50 4.54
N ALA A 446 54.90 0.78 4.25
CA ALA A 446 55.91 1.63 3.60
C ALA A 446 56.96 2.09 4.63
N PRO A 447 58.26 1.73 4.48
CA PRO A 447 59.31 2.29 5.33
C PRO A 447 59.34 3.80 5.12
N SER A 448 59.18 4.56 6.21
CA SER A 448 59.31 6.00 6.23
C SER A 448 60.71 6.39 5.78
N THR A 449 60.89 6.58 4.47
CA THR A 449 62.13 7.09 3.90
C THR A 449 62.01 8.60 4.04
N ALA A 450 62.64 9.13 5.09
CA ALA A 450 62.64 10.53 5.44
C ALA A 450 63.00 11.41 4.24
N ALA A 451 62.05 12.25 3.80
CA ALA A 451 62.34 13.44 3.01
C ALA A 451 62.62 14.60 3.98
N PRO A 452 63.65 15.44 3.74
CA PRO A 452 64.00 16.52 4.64
C PRO A 452 62.97 17.65 4.57
N ALA A 453 62.72 18.25 5.72
CA ALA A 453 61.81 19.37 5.94
C ALA A 453 62.18 20.59 5.07
N PRO A 454 61.19 21.32 4.51
CA PRO A 454 61.45 22.62 3.94
C PRO A 454 61.60 23.66 5.05
N GLU A 455 62.74 24.34 4.95
CA GLU A 455 63.22 25.47 5.73
C GLU A 455 62.20 26.62 5.82
N ALA A 456 62.06 27.16 7.03
CA ALA A 456 61.21 28.30 7.34
C ALA A 456 61.77 29.59 6.71
N ALA A 457 60.95 30.26 5.90
CA ALA A 457 61.19 31.64 5.50
C ALA A 457 60.05 32.55 6.01
N ALA A 458 60.39 33.35 7.00
CA ALA A 458 59.59 34.45 7.52
C ALA A 458 59.31 35.51 6.45
N LYS A 459 58.09 36.08 6.46
CA LYS A 459 57.85 37.49 6.06
C LYS A 459 56.55 38.04 6.67
N THR A 460 56.70 39.24 7.19
CA THR A 460 55.87 40.05 8.08
C THR A 460 54.69 40.75 7.35
N PRO A 461 53.87 41.63 7.98
CA PRO A 461 52.42 41.69 7.77
C PRO A 461 51.98 42.81 6.81
N ALA A 462 50.84 42.65 6.13
CA ALA A 462 50.27 43.71 5.30
C ALA A 462 48.81 44.01 5.66
N LYS A 463 48.63 45.29 5.99
CA LYS A 463 47.44 46.08 6.29
C LYS A 463 46.16 45.72 5.50
N ARG A 464 45.06 45.78 6.27
CA ARG A 464 43.66 46.07 5.89
C ARG A 464 43.54 47.25 4.90
N PRO A 465 42.47 47.31 4.08
CA PRO A 465 41.43 48.30 4.42
C PRO A 465 39.98 47.78 4.25
N PRO A 466 38.97 48.53 4.77
CA PRO A 466 37.56 48.13 4.81
C PRO A 466 36.70 48.83 3.74
N ARG A 467 35.61 48.19 3.30
CA ARG A 467 34.39 48.77 2.66
C ARG A 467 33.54 47.61 2.13
N LYS A 468 32.20 47.61 2.07
CA LYS A 468 31.19 48.67 2.22
C LYS A 468 29.82 48.00 2.41
N GLN A 469 28.94 48.69 3.13
CA GLN A 469 27.52 48.41 3.27
C GLN A 469 26.73 48.52 1.95
N ALA A 470 25.68 47.71 1.82
CA ALA A 470 24.37 48.03 1.20
C ALA A 470 23.39 47.00 1.81
N ARG A 471 22.40 47.32 2.66
CA ARG A 471 21.28 48.28 2.57
C ARG A 471 20.52 48.17 1.24
N GLY A 472 19.43 47.41 1.29
CA GLY A 472 18.35 47.41 0.30
C GLY A 472 17.04 47.06 1.01
N ALA A 473 16.39 48.09 1.56
CA ALA A 473 15.00 48.08 1.96
C ALA A 473 14.15 48.54 0.76
N GLY A 474 13.00 47.90 0.55
CA GLY A 474 11.93 48.33 -0.35
C GLY A 474 10.72 47.43 -0.07
N ALA A 475 9.74 47.90 0.72
CA ALA A 475 8.68 48.86 0.42
C ALA A 475 7.39 48.15 -0.03
N GLU A 476 6.41 48.26 0.86
CA GLU A 476 4.96 48.13 0.71
C GLU A 476 4.36 48.55 -0.63
N GLY A 477 3.24 47.90 -0.98
CA GLY A 477 2.20 48.47 -1.81
C GLY A 477 1.03 47.50 -2.06
N PRO A 478 -0.17 47.71 -1.46
CA PRO A 478 -1.36 46.90 -1.74
C PRO A 478 -2.11 47.48 -2.95
N ARG A 479 -2.65 46.61 -3.82
CA ARG A 479 -3.66 46.99 -4.82
C ARG A 479 -5.01 46.40 -4.44
N LYS A 480 -5.94 47.30 -4.11
CA LYS A 480 -7.38 47.13 -4.28
C LYS A 480 -7.77 47.71 -5.65
N SER A 481 -8.63 47.01 -6.37
CA SER A 481 -9.58 47.55 -7.37
C SER A 481 -10.61 46.45 -7.62
N THR A 482 -11.83 46.64 -7.11
CA THR A 482 -13.08 46.88 -7.87
C THR A 482 -13.67 45.63 -8.49
#